data_AF-C5KDN3-F1
#
_entry.id   AF-C5KDN3-F1
#
_cell.length_a   1.000
_cell.length_b   1.000
_cell.length_c   1.000
_cell.angle_alpha   90.00
_cell.angle_beta   90.00
_cell.angle_gamma   90.00
#
_symmetry.space_group_name_H-M   'P 1'
#
loop_
_entity.id
_entity.type
_entity.pdbx_description
1 polymer ?
#
loop_
_entity_poly.entity_id
_entity_poly.type
_entity_poly.pdbx_seq_one_letter_code
_entity_poly.pdbx_strand_id
1 'polypeptide(L)'
;MAAQLEQERGQLRRTLFYETLCPYCQRFMVDQVAPIVDDPETAEFVDLDLELIPYGNVRNGKCQHGPIECEGNAYHRCIIGSSTYSTIFDNFTIDVLDYDPAKYLPAILCMEEAFKNYNFTGMDHAARLGEVHRCYTSPERSAKLEEAAKKETESLDPPKQFVPWLTDVKGHQLPDVYADFKGYVCGYLKNNSYAMPPVCRPTISLNLYYGSLDPASVTFITEQLNPALSVFQRFVNFNISLVPYGRTVPTIGGGATCIHGVSECALNAYERCVIDAFHKDPGAALATVGCMTDRLQNFDNVTAFWFQYQLEAVAAGCIGAIPAFTGAKFGEVEQCHYNSTMTAELSARAGNATARVSLPTAGGPLLTEVDGTALPPTVYTDFQGYLRKFLADGDFEQPPISSVTATG
;
A
#
# COMPACT_ATOMS: atom_id res chain seq x y z
N MET A 1 5.64 1.02 34.42
CA MET A 1 4.79 2.15 34.02
C MET A 1 5.20 2.56 32.61
N ALA A 2 4.57 1.96 31.60
CA ALA A 2 4.48 2.57 30.28
C ALA A 2 3.01 2.98 30.16
N ALA A 3 2.72 4.23 30.50
CA ALA A 3 1.51 4.83 29.96
C ALA A 3 1.76 4.87 28.45
N GLN A 4 1.13 3.96 27.70
CA GLN A 4 0.87 4.24 26.30
C GLN A 4 0.13 5.58 26.33
N LEU A 5 0.82 6.65 25.91
CA LEU A 5 0.11 7.79 25.37
C LEU A 5 -0.76 7.18 24.27
N GLU A 6 -2.07 7.10 24.50
CA GLU A 6 -3.02 6.88 23.41
C GLU A 6 -2.64 7.92 22.36
N GLN A 7 -2.08 7.43 21.25
CA GLN A 7 -1.65 8.31 20.20
C GLN A 7 -2.96 8.80 19.57
N GLU A 8 -3.34 10.04 19.86
CA GLU A 8 -4.61 10.59 19.39
C GLU A 8 -4.68 10.42 17.86
N ARG A 9 -5.67 9.66 17.39
CA ARG A 9 -5.92 9.47 15.96
C ARG A 9 -6.16 10.84 15.34
N GLY A 10 -5.44 11.16 14.26
CA GLY A 10 -5.56 12.47 13.62
C GLY A 10 -6.95 12.63 13.02
N GLN A 11 -7.73 13.61 13.47
CA GLN A 11 -9.06 13.87 12.90
C GLN A 11 -8.94 14.88 11.76
N LEU A 12 -9.29 14.48 10.53
CA LEU A 12 -9.22 15.34 9.36
C LEU A 12 -10.60 15.44 8.70
N ARG A 13 -11.32 16.54 8.98
CA ARG A 13 -12.64 16.78 8.40
C ARG A 13 -12.58 17.68 7.17
N ARG A 14 -13.07 17.23 6.02
CA ARG A 14 -13.11 18.02 4.77
C ARG A 14 -14.43 17.81 4.05
N THR A 15 -14.85 18.79 3.25
CA THR A 15 -16.08 18.67 2.45
C THR A 15 -15.71 18.63 0.97
N LEU A 16 -16.12 17.56 0.27
CA LEU A 16 -15.93 17.32 -1.14
C LEU A 16 -17.23 17.53 -1.90
N PHE A 17 -17.26 18.54 -2.76
CA PHE A 17 -18.32 18.77 -3.73
C PHE A 17 -17.91 18.12 -5.05
N TYR A 18 -18.75 17.23 -5.57
CA TYR A 18 -18.42 16.43 -6.75
C TYR A 18 -19.67 16.07 -7.56
N GLU A 19 -19.44 15.42 -8.70
CA GLU A 19 -20.47 14.78 -9.51
C GLU A 19 -19.99 13.42 -9.98
N THR A 20 -20.93 12.49 -10.06
CA THR A 20 -20.73 11.18 -10.68
C THR A 20 -20.45 11.35 -12.17
N LEU A 21 -19.72 10.41 -12.77
CA LEU A 21 -19.28 10.45 -14.18
C LEU A 21 -18.30 11.57 -14.58
N CYS A 22 -17.95 12.50 -13.68
CA CYS A 22 -16.83 13.41 -13.94
C CYS A 22 -15.49 12.66 -13.82
N PRO A 23 -14.67 12.59 -14.88
CA PRO A 23 -13.41 11.85 -14.85
C PRO A 23 -12.38 12.38 -13.82
N TYR A 24 -12.46 13.66 -13.44
CA TYR A 24 -11.60 14.23 -12.39
C TYR A 24 -12.10 13.85 -10.99
N CYS A 25 -13.42 13.82 -10.78
CA CYS A 25 -14.03 13.37 -9.52
C CYS A 25 -13.72 11.89 -9.27
N GLN A 26 -13.91 11.05 -10.29
CA GLN A 26 -13.60 9.62 -10.25
C GLN A 26 -12.13 9.37 -9.92
N ARG A 27 -11.21 10.03 -10.63
CA ARG A 27 -9.77 9.89 -10.36
C ARG A 27 -9.40 10.36 -8.96
N PHE A 28 -9.95 11.48 -8.50
CA PHE A 28 -9.70 11.93 -7.12
C PHE A 28 -10.20 10.90 -6.09
N MET A 29 -11.43 10.42 -6.22
CA MET A 29 -11.98 9.45 -5.26
C MET A 29 -11.26 8.10 -5.32
N VAL A 30 -11.06 7.54 -6.51
CA VAL A 30 -10.42 6.22 -6.68
C VAL A 30 -8.92 6.26 -6.45
N ASP A 31 -8.20 7.19 -7.08
CA ASP A 31 -6.74 7.16 -7.10
C ASP A 31 -6.11 7.92 -5.93
N GLN A 32 -6.87 8.78 -5.24
CA GLN A 32 -6.34 9.62 -4.16
C GLN A 32 -7.00 9.36 -2.81
N VAL A 33 -8.32 9.17 -2.74
CA VAL A 33 -9.03 8.92 -1.48
C VAL A 33 -9.02 7.44 -1.09
N ALA A 34 -9.37 6.53 -2.02
CA ALA A 34 -9.48 5.10 -1.71
C ALA A 34 -8.19 4.49 -1.10
N PRO A 35 -6.96 4.80 -1.57
CA PRO A 35 -5.74 4.27 -0.97
C PRO A 35 -5.52 4.67 0.50
N ILE A 36 -6.19 5.73 0.98
CA ILE A 36 -6.11 6.20 2.37
C ILE A 36 -7.20 5.51 3.22
N VAL A 37 -8.38 5.28 2.64
CA VAL A 37 -9.55 4.71 3.33
C VAL A 37 -9.46 3.18 3.41
N ASP A 38 -9.00 2.53 2.35
CA ASP A 38 -8.95 1.07 2.23
C ASP A 38 -7.72 0.47 2.93
N ASP A 39 -6.72 1.27 3.27
CA ASP A 39 -5.55 0.83 4.03
C ASP A 39 -5.88 0.77 5.53
N PRO A 40 -5.98 -0.43 6.13
CA PRO A 40 -6.29 -0.59 7.55
C PRO A 40 -5.23 0.04 8.45
N GLU A 41 -3.97 0.04 7.99
CA GLU A 41 -2.86 0.67 8.69
C GLU A 41 -2.88 2.19 8.55
N THR A 42 -3.70 2.76 7.66
CA THR A 42 -3.96 4.20 7.60
C THR A 42 -5.15 4.60 8.43
N ALA A 43 -6.24 3.82 8.37
CA ALA A 43 -7.45 4.04 9.16
C ALA A 43 -7.19 4.05 10.68
N GLU A 44 -6.19 3.31 11.18
CA GLU A 44 -5.78 3.34 12.60
C GLU A 44 -5.20 4.70 13.03
N PHE A 45 -4.59 5.46 12.12
CA PHE A 45 -3.84 6.68 12.42
C PHE A 45 -4.60 7.95 12.09
N VAL A 46 -5.51 7.91 11.11
CA VAL A 46 -6.31 9.06 10.68
C VAL A 46 -7.79 8.72 10.66
N ASP A 47 -8.60 9.61 11.23
CA ASP A 47 -10.04 9.66 11.04
C ASP A 47 -10.36 10.68 9.96
N LEU A 48 -10.47 10.19 8.73
CA LEU A 48 -10.80 11.01 7.57
C LEU A 48 -12.33 11.21 7.52
N ASP A 49 -12.79 12.32 8.09
CA ASP A 49 -14.19 12.75 7.99
C ASP A 49 -14.40 13.52 6.68
N LEU A 50 -14.55 12.77 5.57
CA LEU A 50 -14.78 13.36 4.26
C LEU A 50 -16.27 13.51 3.98
N GLU A 51 -16.80 14.70 4.25
CA GLU A 51 -18.17 15.06 3.95
C GLU A 51 -18.40 15.14 2.44
N LEU A 52 -19.30 14.31 1.90
CA LEU A 52 -19.57 14.16 0.48
C LEU A 52 -20.84 14.92 0.06
N ILE A 53 -20.70 15.82 -0.92
CA ILE A 53 -21.81 16.59 -1.53
C ILE A 53 -21.89 16.27 -3.04
N PRO A 54 -22.60 15.18 -3.44
CA PRO A 54 -22.85 14.84 -4.84
C PRO A 54 -23.99 15.71 -5.40
N TYR A 55 -23.61 16.76 -6.10
CA TYR A 55 -24.54 17.64 -6.82
C TYR A 55 -23.97 18.02 -8.18
N GLY A 56 -22.73 18.53 -8.19
CA GLY A 56 -22.00 18.82 -9.41
C GLY A 56 -22.18 20.21 -10.00
N ASN A 57 -21.98 20.29 -11.31
CA ASN A 57 -22.13 21.45 -12.16
C ASN A 57 -23.51 21.50 -12.82
N VAL A 58 -24.56 21.25 -12.04
CA VAL A 58 -25.95 21.31 -12.52
C VAL A 58 -26.27 22.74 -13.00
N ARG A 59 -26.77 22.85 -14.23
CA ARG A 59 -27.22 24.12 -14.83
C ARG A 59 -28.63 23.96 -15.36
N ASN A 60 -29.54 24.84 -14.94
CA ASN A 60 -30.96 24.80 -15.33
C ASN A 60 -31.62 23.42 -15.09
N GLY A 61 -31.26 22.77 -13.98
CA GLY A 61 -31.76 21.44 -13.62
C GLY A 61 -31.21 20.30 -14.49
N LYS A 62 -30.11 20.50 -15.22
CA LYS A 62 -29.46 19.47 -16.04
C LYS A 62 -28.04 19.22 -15.56
N CYS A 63 -27.72 17.95 -15.32
CA CYS A 63 -26.39 17.43 -15.07
C CYS A 63 -25.48 17.56 -16.30
N GLN A 64 -24.17 17.71 -16.09
CA GLN A 64 -23.21 17.99 -17.16
C GLN A 64 -23.02 16.78 -18.10
N HIS A 65 -22.98 15.58 -17.55
CA HIS A 65 -22.85 14.32 -18.30
C HIS A 65 -24.21 13.63 -18.54
N GLY A 66 -25.30 14.39 -18.49
CA GLY A 66 -26.65 13.91 -18.83
C GLY A 66 -27.37 13.15 -17.70
N PRO A 67 -28.47 12.45 -18.01
CA PRO A 67 -29.36 11.87 -17.00
C PRO A 67 -28.72 10.81 -16.11
N ILE A 68 -27.71 10.09 -16.61
CA ILE A 68 -27.03 9.03 -15.84
C ILE A 68 -26.21 9.64 -14.70
N GLU A 69 -25.58 10.80 -14.88
CA GLU A 69 -24.94 11.54 -13.77
C GLU A 69 -25.97 11.97 -12.73
N CYS A 70 -27.12 12.49 -13.15
CA CYS A 70 -28.18 12.87 -12.22
C CYS A 70 -28.68 11.67 -11.39
N GLU A 71 -28.85 10.52 -12.04
CA GLU A 71 -29.19 9.26 -11.37
C GLU A 71 -28.08 8.81 -10.41
N GLY A 72 -26.81 8.82 -10.85
CA GLY A 72 -25.66 8.50 -10.00
C GLY A 72 -25.56 9.41 -8.78
N ASN A 73 -25.69 10.73 -8.98
CA ASN A 73 -25.68 11.71 -7.90
C ASN A 73 -26.83 11.43 -6.90
N ALA A 74 -28.02 11.07 -7.38
CA ALA A 74 -29.15 10.71 -6.53
C ALA A 74 -28.88 9.44 -5.72
N TYR A 75 -28.31 8.41 -6.32
CA TYR A 75 -27.89 7.20 -5.59
C TYR A 75 -26.84 7.51 -4.53
N HIS A 76 -25.83 8.31 -4.84
CA HIS A 76 -24.81 8.71 -3.87
C HIS A 76 -25.41 9.48 -2.69
N ARG A 77 -26.30 10.46 -2.95
CA ARG A 77 -27.06 11.16 -1.89
C ARG A 77 -27.89 10.19 -1.05
N CYS A 78 -28.52 9.21 -1.68
CA CYS A 78 -29.31 8.21 -0.97
C CYS A 78 -28.46 7.29 -0.11
N ILE A 79 -27.25 6.91 -0.55
CA ILE A 79 -26.30 6.14 0.28
C ILE A 79 -25.89 6.96 1.51
N ILE A 80 -25.48 8.22 1.30
CA ILE A 80 -25.09 9.14 2.38
C ILE A 80 -26.25 9.36 3.36
N GLY A 81 -27.46 9.59 2.84
CA GLY A 81 -28.68 9.80 3.62
C GLY A 81 -29.37 8.54 4.14
N SER A 82 -28.77 7.35 3.99
CA SER A 82 -29.30 6.06 4.48
C SER A 82 -28.38 5.38 5.50
N SER A 83 -27.49 6.12 6.19
CA SER A 83 -26.48 5.59 7.13
C SER A 83 -27.01 4.84 8.38
N THR A 84 -28.31 4.52 8.44
CA THR A 84 -28.85 3.39 9.24
C THR A 84 -28.46 2.04 8.62
N TYR A 85 -27.17 1.74 8.54
CA TYR A 85 -26.67 0.39 8.23
C TYR A 85 -26.52 -0.49 9.48
N SER A 86 -26.88 0.04 10.66
CA SER A 86 -26.94 -0.71 11.91
C SER A 86 -28.35 -0.64 12.48
N THR A 87 -28.93 -1.82 12.67
CA THR A 87 -30.19 -2.12 13.38
C THR A 87 -31.49 -1.60 12.74
N ILE A 88 -32.15 -2.50 12.02
CA ILE A 88 -33.61 -2.60 11.98
C ILE A 88 -34.10 -2.62 13.44
N PHE A 89 -34.85 -1.62 13.89
CA PHE A 89 -36.09 -1.71 14.68
C PHE A 89 -36.58 -0.30 15.08
N ASP A 90 -37.88 -0.10 14.88
CA ASP A 90 -38.77 0.93 15.41
C ASP A 90 -38.88 2.31 14.75
N ASN A 91 -40.14 2.62 14.41
CA ASN A 91 -40.68 3.86 13.88
C ASN A 91 -40.13 5.10 14.62
N PHE A 92 -39.22 5.86 13.99
CA PHE A 92 -39.00 7.26 14.33
C PHE A 92 -38.46 8.07 13.15
N THR A 93 -38.73 9.37 13.20
CA THR A 93 -38.39 10.43 12.26
C THR A 93 -36.95 10.36 11.73
N ILE A 94 -36.79 10.68 10.43
CA ILE A 94 -35.48 10.93 9.80
C ILE A 94 -34.86 12.18 10.44
N ASP A 95 -34.14 11.98 11.54
CA ASP A 95 -33.12 12.91 11.99
C ASP A 95 -31.80 12.50 11.29
N VAL A 96 -31.22 13.46 10.58
CA VAL A 96 -30.01 13.33 9.74
C VAL A 96 -28.73 13.27 10.62
N LEU A 97 -28.81 12.65 11.80
CA LEU A 97 -27.86 12.91 12.89
C LEU A 97 -26.74 11.87 13.07
N ASP A 98 -26.64 10.85 12.22
CA ASP A 98 -25.52 9.88 12.28
C ASP A 98 -24.73 9.88 10.96
N TYR A 99 -24.03 10.99 10.71
CA TYR A 99 -23.10 11.15 9.60
C TYR A 99 -21.80 10.40 9.93
N ASP A 100 -21.69 9.15 9.48
CA ASP A 100 -20.49 8.34 9.66
C ASP A 100 -19.86 8.00 8.30
N PRO A 101 -18.80 8.73 7.90
CA PRO A 101 -18.00 8.46 6.71
C PRO A 101 -17.58 7.01 6.56
N ALA A 102 -17.27 6.30 7.66
CA ALA A 102 -16.86 4.90 7.61
C ALA A 102 -17.97 3.98 7.07
N LYS A 103 -19.26 4.36 7.20
CA LYS A 103 -20.39 3.56 6.74
C LYS A 103 -20.71 3.74 5.26
N TYR A 104 -20.56 4.94 4.71
CA TYR A 104 -20.95 5.23 3.33
C TYR A 104 -19.78 5.31 2.35
N LEU A 105 -18.58 5.72 2.80
CA LEU A 105 -17.45 6.00 1.92
C LEU A 105 -16.99 4.77 1.14
N PRO A 106 -16.88 3.55 1.72
CA PRO A 106 -16.55 2.35 0.96
C PRO A 106 -17.56 2.02 -0.17
N ALA A 107 -18.86 2.24 0.08
CA ALA A 107 -19.89 2.00 -0.94
C ALA A 107 -19.81 3.01 -2.09
N ILE A 108 -19.53 4.29 -1.77
CA ILE A 108 -19.34 5.35 -2.77
C ILE A 108 -18.07 5.08 -3.60
N LEU A 109 -16.95 4.75 -2.96
CA LEU A 109 -15.70 4.44 -3.67
C LEU A 109 -15.84 3.23 -4.59
N CYS A 110 -16.57 2.19 -4.16
CA CYS A 110 -16.91 1.04 -4.99
C CYS A 110 -17.74 1.43 -6.23
N MET A 111 -18.71 2.34 -6.08
CA MET A 111 -19.51 2.84 -7.21
C MET A 111 -18.67 3.69 -8.17
N GLU A 112 -17.81 4.57 -7.66
CA GLU A 112 -16.92 5.40 -8.48
C GLU A 112 -15.91 4.55 -9.26
N GLU A 113 -15.34 3.51 -8.65
CA GLU A 113 -14.46 2.55 -9.32
C GLU A 113 -15.21 1.82 -10.45
N ALA A 114 -16.48 1.44 -10.21
CA ALA A 114 -17.31 0.83 -11.23
C ALA A 114 -17.59 1.80 -12.40
N PHE A 115 -17.91 3.06 -12.13
CA PHE A 115 -18.13 4.07 -13.17
C PHE A 115 -16.86 4.43 -13.94
N LYS A 116 -15.70 4.38 -13.28
CA LYS A 116 -14.39 4.65 -13.90
C LYS A 116 -13.97 3.54 -14.87
N ASN A 117 -14.15 2.28 -14.47
CA ASN A 117 -13.60 1.13 -15.21
C ASN A 117 -14.60 0.46 -16.16
N TYR A 118 -15.89 0.69 -15.99
CA TYR A 118 -16.94 0.09 -16.81
C TYR A 118 -17.83 1.18 -17.42
N ASN A 119 -18.28 1.00 -18.67
CA ASN A 119 -19.34 1.81 -19.29
C ASN A 119 -20.68 1.50 -18.62
N PHE A 120 -20.80 1.87 -17.35
CA PHE A 120 -21.82 1.41 -16.44
C PHE A 120 -22.97 2.41 -16.33
N THR A 121 -24.20 1.91 -16.36
CA THR A 121 -25.37 2.64 -15.87
C THR A 121 -25.58 2.18 -14.43
N GLY A 122 -25.63 3.10 -13.46
CA GLY A 122 -25.52 2.84 -12.01
C GLY A 122 -26.53 1.86 -11.37
N MET A 123 -27.38 1.18 -12.15
CA MET A 123 -28.49 0.36 -11.69
C MET A 123 -28.08 -0.99 -11.08
N ASP A 124 -27.09 -1.72 -11.61
CA ASP A 124 -26.93 -3.15 -11.24
C ASP A 124 -26.37 -3.41 -9.83
N HIS A 125 -25.71 -2.42 -9.21
CA HIS A 125 -25.19 -2.52 -7.83
C HIS A 125 -26.03 -1.74 -6.82
N ALA A 126 -26.47 -0.51 -7.13
CA ALA A 126 -27.29 0.28 -6.21
C ALA A 126 -28.72 -0.26 -6.05
N ALA A 127 -29.29 -0.90 -7.09
CA ALA A 127 -30.59 -1.57 -6.99
C ALA A 127 -30.58 -2.81 -6.07
N ARG A 128 -29.39 -3.37 -5.77
CA ARG A 128 -29.23 -4.47 -4.81
C ARG A 128 -29.28 -4.00 -3.35
N LEU A 129 -29.17 -2.69 -3.11
CA LEU A 129 -29.27 -2.05 -1.81
C LEU A 129 -30.71 -1.58 -1.60
N GLY A 130 -31.59 -2.47 -1.12
CA GLY A 130 -33.04 -2.24 -1.09
C GLY A 130 -33.49 -0.93 -0.43
N GLU A 131 -32.77 -0.41 0.56
CA GLU A 131 -33.06 0.90 1.18
C GLU A 131 -32.68 2.09 0.30
N VAL A 132 -31.51 2.01 -0.32
CA VAL A 132 -30.98 3.04 -1.23
C VAL A 132 -31.89 3.17 -2.44
N HIS A 133 -32.34 2.04 -3.02
CA HIS A 133 -33.28 2.07 -4.13
C HIS A 133 -34.66 2.63 -3.73
N ARG A 134 -35.15 2.34 -2.52
CA ARG A 134 -36.37 2.96 -1.97
C ARG A 134 -36.22 4.47 -1.78
N CYS A 135 -35.04 4.94 -1.35
CA CYS A 135 -34.75 6.36 -1.26
C CYS A 135 -34.78 7.03 -2.64
N TYR A 136 -34.10 6.44 -3.62
CA TYR A 136 -34.02 6.96 -4.99
C TYR A 136 -35.40 7.03 -5.66
N THR A 137 -36.20 5.97 -5.54
CA THR A 137 -37.53 5.88 -6.13
C THR A 137 -38.60 6.69 -5.39
N SER A 138 -38.31 7.19 -4.18
CA SER A 138 -39.18 8.11 -3.46
C SER A 138 -39.00 9.54 -3.97
N PRO A 139 -40.01 10.13 -4.65
CA PRO A 139 -39.85 11.47 -5.23
C PRO A 139 -39.57 12.54 -4.17
N GLU A 140 -40.24 12.45 -3.02
CA GLU A 140 -40.07 13.41 -1.92
C GLU A 140 -38.69 13.31 -1.27
N ARG A 141 -38.24 12.09 -0.94
CA ARG A 141 -36.96 11.89 -0.25
C ARG A 141 -35.78 12.23 -1.16
N SER A 142 -35.79 11.76 -2.40
CA SER A 142 -34.74 12.05 -3.39
C SER A 142 -34.64 13.55 -3.68
N ALA A 143 -35.77 14.22 -3.92
CA ALA A 143 -35.81 15.67 -4.17
C ALA A 143 -35.34 16.49 -2.96
N LYS A 144 -35.72 16.09 -1.73
CA LYS A 144 -35.26 16.76 -0.51
C LYS A 144 -33.74 16.67 -0.35
N LEU A 145 -33.14 15.51 -0.62
CA LEU A 145 -31.70 15.33 -0.57
C LEU A 145 -30.98 16.15 -1.66
N GLU A 146 -31.56 16.20 -2.87
CA GLU A 146 -31.01 17.02 -3.96
C GLU A 146 -31.04 18.51 -3.62
N GLU A 147 -32.15 19.03 -3.07
CA GLU A 147 -32.25 20.43 -2.67
C GLU A 147 -31.26 20.77 -1.55
N ALA A 148 -31.03 19.85 -0.60
CA ALA A 148 -30.00 20.03 0.43
C ALA A 148 -28.59 20.12 -0.20
N ALA A 149 -28.23 19.17 -1.08
CA ALA A 149 -26.93 19.17 -1.74
C ALA A 149 -26.72 20.40 -2.64
N LYS A 150 -27.79 20.84 -3.33
CA LYS A 150 -27.82 22.08 -4.11
C LYS A 150 -27.53 23.28 -3.22
N LYS A 151 -28.27 23.42 -2.11
CA LYS A 151 -28.12 24.54 -1.18
C LYS A 151 -26.69 24.64 -0.66
N GLU A 152 -26.10 23.53 -0.23
CA GLU A 152 -24.69 23.52 0.22
C GLU A 152 -23.75 23.95 -0.91
N THR A 153 -23.92 23.38 -2.11
CA THR A 153 -23.07 23.69 -3.27
C THR A 153 -23.16 25.14 -3.73
N GLU A 154 -24.38 25.71 -3.77
CA GLU A 154 -24.64 27.08 -4.21
C GLU A 154 -24.29 28.12 -3.13
N SER A 155 -24.12 27.69 -1.88
CA SER A 155 -23.72 28.56 -0.77
C SER A 155 -22.20 28.82 -0.68
N LEU A 156 -21.40 28.11 -1.50
CA LEU A 156 -19.95 28.30 -1.54
C LEU A 156 -19.57 29.74 -1.90
N ASP A 157 -18.71 30.34 -1.08
CA ASP A 157 -18.15 31.67 -1.30
C ASP A 157 -16.60 31.62 -1.19
N PRO A 158 -15.86 31.81 -2.30
CA PRO A 158 -16.36 32.03 -3.64
C PRO A 158 -17.06 30.79 -4.23
N PRO A 159 -17.96 30.95 -5.22
CA PRO A 159 -18.58 29.82 -5.90
C PRO A 159 -17.53 28.89 -6.53
N LYS A 160 -17.77 27.59 -6.46
CA LYS A 160 -16.88 26.60 -7.08
C LYS A 160 -16.71 26.85 -8.58
N GLN A 161 -15.48 26.73 -9.07
CA GLN A 161 -15.15 26.93 -10.48
C GLN A 161 -15.11 25.63 -11.28
N PHE A 162 -14.86 24.51 -10.59
CA PHE A 162 -14.79 23.17 -11.16
C PHE A 162 -15.18 22.14 -10.09
N VAL A 163 -15.23 20.86 -10.48
CA VAL A 163 -15.31 19.72 -9.56
C VAL A 163 -14.23 18.70 -9.96
N PRO A 164 -13.67 17.92 -9.01
CA PRO A 164 -13.94 17.92 -7.58
C PRO A 164 -13.53 19.24 -6.91
N TRP A 165 -14.30 19.66 -5.89
CA TRP A 165 -14.02 20.88 -5.13
C TRP A 165 -13.98 20.55 -3.65
N LEU A 166 -12.79 20.67 -3.05
CA LEU A 166 -12.54 20.34 -1.66
C LEU A 166 -12.42 21.60 -0.81
N THR A 167 -13.02 21.58 0.37
CA THR A 167 -12.99 22.70 1.32
C THR A 167 -12.61 22.24 2.73
N ASP A 168 -12.07 23.18 3.52
CA ASP A 168 -11.94 23.01 4.96
C ASP A 168 -13.31 23.13 5.67
N VAL A 169 -13.34 22.90 6.99
CA VAL A 169 -14.57 23.00 7.80
C VAL A 169 -15.19 24.39 7.86
N LYS A 170 -14.51 25.42 7.34
CA LYS A 170 -14.99 26.80 7.26
C LYS A 170 -15.46 27.15 5.85
N GLY A 171 -15.42 26.21 4.91
CA GLY A 171 -15.80 26.40 3.51
C GLY A 171 -14.70 27.02 2.64
N HIS A 172 -13.48 27.20 3.15
CA HIS A 172 -12.38 27.71 2.32
C HIS A 172 -11.91 26.63 1.36
N GLN A 173 -11.78 26.98 0.09
CA GLN A 173 -11.23 26.08 -0.92
C GLN A 173 -9.80 25.65 -0.54
N LEU A 174 -9.51 24.37 -0.73
CA LEU A 174 -8.17 23.80 -0.65
C LEU A 174 -7.59 23.66 -2.07
N PRO A 175 -6.77 24.63 -2.54
CA PRO A 175 -6.10 24.53 -3.83
C PRO A 175 -5.04 23.42 -3.80
N ASP A 176 -4.67 22.90 -4.98
CA ASP A 176 -3.59 21.92 -5.22
C ASP A 176 -3.75 20.53 -4.59
N VAL A 177 -4.74 20.35 -3.72
CA VAL A 177 -5.02 19.09 -3.01
C VAL A 177 -5.43 17.94 -3.94
N TYR A 178 -5.87 18.25 -5.16
CA TYR A 178 -6.37 17.26 -6.11
C TYR A 178 -5.27 16.47 -6.81
N ALA A 179 -4.06 17.05 -6.88
CA ALA A 179 -2.90 16.42 -7.49
C ALA A 179 -2.18 15.46 -6.53
N ASP A 180 -2.21 15.77 -5.23
CA ASP A 180 -1.58 14.97 -4.17
C ASP A 180 -2.38 15.04 -2.86
N PHE A 181 -3.56 14.41 -2.84
CA PHE A 181 -4.39 14.36 -1.63
C PHE A 181 -3.69 13.56 -0.52
N LYS A 182 -2.96 12.52 -0.92
CA LYS A 182 -2.14 11.71 -0.02
C LYS A 182 -1.11 12.58 0.69
N GLY A 183 -0.30 13.35 -0.04
CA GLY A 183 0.68 14.27 0.53
C GLY A 183 0.04 15.33 1.42
N TYR A 184 -1.16 15.80 1.07
CA TYR A 184 -1.95 16.68 1.92
C TYR A 184 -2.34 16.03 3.27
N VAL A 185 -2.88 14.80 3.26
CA VAL A 185 -3.21 14.05 4.49
C VAL A 185 -1.94 13.78 5.30
N CYS A 186 -0.87 13.30 4.66
CA CYS A 186 0.40 13.02 5.31
C CYS A 186 1.04 14.29 5.89
N GLY A 187 0.94 15.42 5.20
CA GLY A 187 1.37 16.73 5.69
C GLY A 187 0.56 17.18 6.91
N TYR A 188 -0.75 16.96 6.90
CA TYR A 188 -1.61 17.20 8.07
C TYR A 188 -1.17 16.37 9.27
N LEU A 189 -0.93 15.07 9.09
CA LEU A 189 -0.48 14.19 10.16
C LEU A 189 0.87 14.63 10.73
N LYS A 190 1.85 14.89 9.84
CA LYS A 190 3.18 15.37 10.20
C LYS A 190 3.14 16.69 10.98
N ASN A 191 2.39 17.68 10.48
CA ASN A 191 2.34 19.03 11.07
C ASN A 191 1.69 19.03 12.45
N ASN A 192 0.83 18.06 12.74
CA ASN A 192 0.19 17.89 14.04
C ASN A 192 0.87 16.82 14.92
N SER A 193 2.04 16.31 14.51
CA SER A 193 2.81 15.29 15.25
C SER A 193 2.04 13.99 15.51
N TYR A 194 1.09 13.64 14.64
CA TYR A 194 0.43 12.34 14.65
C TYR A 194 1.39 11.26 14.12
N ALA A 195 1.18 10.00 14.52
CA ALA A 195 1.96 8.93 13.92
C ALA A 195 1.64 8.77 12.43
N MET A 196 2.68 8.47 11.67
CA MET A 196 2.59 8.35 10.22
C MET A 196 2.19 6.92 9.87
N PRO A 197 1.05 6.72 9.19
CA PRO A 197 0.71 5.43 8.65
C PRO A 197 1.69 5.04 7.53
N PRO A 198 1.80 3.76 7.18
CA PRO A 198 2.71 3.25 6.15
C PRO A 198 2.59 3.99 4.83
N VAL A 199 1.36 4.33 4.40
CA VAL A 199 1.14 5.13 3.17
C VAL A 199 1.90 6.46 3.20
N CYS A 200 2.08 7.06 4.38
CA CYS A 200 2.74 8.34 4.59
C CYS A 200 4.23 8.26 4.93
N ARG A 201 4.78 7.04 5.10
CA ARG A 201 6.21 6.86 5.38
C ARG A 201 7.02 6.95 4.09
N PRO A 202 8.23 7.53 4.13
CA PRO A 202 9.15 7.43 3.02
C PRO A 202 9.53 5.97 2.74
N THR A 203 9.70 5.64 1.47
CA THR A 203 10.12 4.30 1.04
C THR A 203 11.59 4.31 0.70
N ILE A 204 12.37 3.44 1.35
CA ILE A 204 13.75 3.19 0.93
C ILE A 204 13.78 2.02 -0.05
N SER A 205 14.31 2.26 -1.25
CA SER A 205 14.41 1.24 -2.30
C SER A 205 15.87 0.90 -2.58
N LEU A 206 16.25 -0.35 -2.33
CA LEU A 206 17.64 -0.83 -2.46
C LEU A 206 17.67 -2.22 -3.11
N ASN A 207 18.82 -2.59 -3.67
CA ASN A 207 19.10 -3.98 -4.03
C ASN A 207 20.16 -4.54 -3.07
N LEU A 208 19.95 -5.76 -2.57
CA LEU A 208 20.89 -6.50 -1.74
C LEU A 208 21.31 -7.79 -2.47
N TYR A 209 22.53 -7.80 -2.98
CA TYR A 209 23.16 -8.99 -3.57
C TYR A 209 24.00 -9.68 -2.50
N TYR A 210 23.76 -10.96 -2.24
CA TYR A 210 24.42 -11.66 -1.14
C TYR A 210 24.57 -13.15 -1.41
N GLY A 211 25.49 -13.79 -0.70
CA GLY A 211 25.56 -15.24 -0.56
C GLY A 211 24.94 -15.64 0.77
N SER A 212 24.00 -16.59 0.76
CA SER A 212 23.21 -16.96 1.95
C SER A 212 24.03 -17.47 3.14
N LEU A 213 25.23 -18.01 2.90
CA LEU A 213 26.17 -18.46 3.94
C LEU A 213 27.49 -17.69 3.92
N ASP A 214 27.58 -16.59 3.16
CA ASP A 214 28.74 -15.71 3.21
C ASP A 214 28.77 -14.98 4.56
N PRO A 215 29.86 -15.09 5.36
CA PRO A 215 29.87 -14.56 6.73
C PRO A 215 29.55 -13.07 6.82
N ALA A 216 30.06 -12.25 5.91
CA ALA A 216 29.79 -10.81 5.93
C ALA A 216 28.34 -10.49 5.52
N SER A 217 27.76 -11.31 4.64
CA SER A 217 26.36 -11.23 4.23
C SER A 217 25.43 -11.58 5.38
N VAL A 218 25.73 -12.69 6.07
CA VAL A 218 25.03 -13.13 7.29
C VAL A 218 25.10 -12.03 8.34
N THR A 219 26.29 -11.55 8.71
CA THR A 219 26.47 -10.48 9.70
C THR A 219 25.69 -9.22 9.32
N PHE A 220 25.72 -8.80 8.06
CA PHE A 220 24.92 -7.63 7.65
C PHE A 220 23.42 -7.88 7.84
N ILE A 221 22.90 -9.03 7.39
CA ILE A 221 21.48 -9.33 7.51
C ILE A 221 21.05 -9.44 8.97
N THR A 222 21.79 -10.17 9.80
CA THR A 222 21.40 -10.48 11.19
C THR A 222 21.70 -9.35 12.17
N GLU A 223 22.79 -8.61 11.98
CA GLU A 223 23.23 -7.58 12.93
C GLU A 223 22.92 -6.14 12.48
N GLN A 224 22.71 -5.89 11.19
CA GLN A 224 22.40 -4.55 10.67
C GLN A 224 20.97 -4.45 10.16
N LEU A 225 20.59 -5.30 9.22
CA LEU A 225 19.31 -5.21 8.53
C LEU A 225 18.14 -5.61 9.45
N ASN A 226 18.17 -6.79 10.06
CA ASN A 226 17.08 -7.28 10.93
C ASN A 226 16.78 -6.33 12.10
N PRO A 227 17.78 -5.81 12.85
CA PRO A 227 17.53 -4.82 13.89
C PRO A 227 16.99 -3.50 13.32
N ALA A 228 17.47 -3.07 12.16
CA ALA A 228 16.97 -1.87 11.50
C ALA A 228 15.50 -2.01 11.10
N LEU A 229 15.07 -3.16 10.54
CA LEU A 229 13.67 -3.42 10.24
C LEU A 229 12.82 -3.29 11.51
N SER A 230 13.25 -3.91 12.61
CA SER A 230 12.53 -3.88 13.89
C SER A 230 12.31 -2.46 14.43
N VAL A 231 13.33 -1.60 14.31
CA VAL A 231 13.31 -0.22 14.84
C VAL A 231 12.67 0.77 13.87
N PHE A 232 12.96 0.66 12.58
CA PHE A 232 12.62 1.68 11.58
C PHE A 232 11.37 1.38 10.75
N GLN A 233 10.78 0.18 10.83
CA GLN A 233 9.54 -0.15 10.10
C GLN A 233 8.37 0.82 10.39
N ARG A 234 8.38 1.48 11.55
CA ARG A 234 7.39 2.51 11.92
C ARG A 234 7.63 3.89 11.29
N PHE A 235 8.79 4.08 10.67
CA PHE A 235 9.23 5.37 10.12
C PHE A 235 9.56 5.30 8.63
N VAL A 236 9.94 4.13 8.12
CA VAL A 236 10.38 3.90 6.74
C VAL A 236 9.72 2.63 6.21
N ASN A 237 9.24 2.68 4.98
CA ASN A 237 8.84 1.48 4.24
C ASN A 237 10.08 0.88 3.56
N PHE A 238 10.30 -0.41 3.75
CA PHE A 238 11.44 -1.11 3.17
C PHE A 238 11.05 -1.80 1.86
N ASN A 239 11.61 -1.33 0.75
CA ASN A 239 11.50 -1.96 -0.56
C ASN A 239 12.88 -2.47 -0.99
N ILE A 240 13.33 -3.55 -0.37
CA ILE A 240 14.66 -4.11 -0.63
C ILE A 240 14.54 -5.32 -1.55
N SER A 241 15.08 -5.23 -2.76
CA SER A 241 15.19 -6.36 -3.68
C SER A 241 16.30 -7.30 -3.22
N LEU A 242 15.93 -8.52 -2.86
CA LEU A 242 16.87 -9.54 -2.41
C LEU A 242 17.37 -10.37 -3.59
N VAL A 243 18.69 -10.48 -3.73
CA VAL A 243 19.33 -11.28 -4.78
C VAL A 243 20.32 -12.28 -4.15
N PRO A 244 19.80 -13.38 -3.58
CA PRO A 244 20.65 -14.48 -3.10
C PRO A 244 21.25 -15.20 -4.29
N TYR A 245 22.54 -15.02 -4.50
CA TYR A 245 23.33 -15.67 -5.55
C TYR A 245 24.80 -15.69 -5.18
N GLY A 246 25.29 -14.60 -4.56
CA GLY A 246 26.68 -14.44 -4.19
C GLY A 246 27.59 -14.58 -5.39
N ARG A 247 28.68 -15.34 -5.22
CA ARG A 247 29.66 -15.62 -6.27
C ARG A 247 29.48 -17.02 -6.85
N THR A 248 28.22 -17.40 -7.08
CA THR A 248 27.88 -18.68 -7.70
C THR A 248 28.43 -18.75 -9.13
N VAL A 249 29.10 -19.86 -9.46
CA VAL A 249 29.59 -20.16 -10.81
C VAL A 249 28.71 -21.25 -11.42
N PRO A 250 27.99 -20.98 -12.52
CA PRO A 250 27.21 -22.00 -13.21
C PRO A 250 28.12 -23.07 -13.84
N THR A 251 27.73 -24.34 -13.76
CA THR A 251 28.49 -25.46 -14.34
C THR A 251 27.93 -25.90 -15.69
N ILE A 252 28.80 -26.45 -16.54
CA ILE A 252 28.41 -27.06 -17.82
C ILE A 252 27.54 -28.29 -17.49
N GLY A 253 26.23 -28.18 -17.73
CA GLY A 253 25.24 -29.20 -17.35
C GLY A 253 24.06 -28.68 -16.50
N GLY A 254 24.04 -27.39 -16.16
CA GLY A 254 22.91 -26.77 -15.47
C GLY A 254 22.98 -26.82 -13.94
N GLY A 255 24.14 -27.20 -13.38
CA GLY A 255 24.43 -27.10 -11.95
C GLY A 255 25.08 -25.76 -11.57
N ALA A 256 25.45 -25.64 -10.31
CA ALA A 256 26.08 -24.45 -9.74
C ALA A 256 27.17 -24.85 -8.75
N THR A 257 28.25 -24.06 -8.69
CA THR A 257 29.28 -24.14 -7.64
C THR A 257 29.22 -22.84 -6.84
N CYS A 258 28.97 -22.95 -5.54
CA CYS A 258 28.94 -21.83 -4.61
C CYS A 258 30.22 -21.84 -3.76
N ILE A 259 30.60 -20.68 -3.19
CA ILE A 259 31.86 -20.53 -2.45
C ILE A 259 31.83 -21.39 -1.18
N HIS A 260 30.69 -21.41 -0.49
CA HIS A 260 30.50 -22.19 0.73
C HIS A 260 29.86 -23.56 0.45
N GLY A 261 30.08 -24.11 -0.76
CA GLY A 261 29.67 -25.45 -1.14
C GLY A 261 28.17 -25.61 -1.41
N VAL A 262 27.69 -26.85 -1.32
CA VAL A 262 26.33 -27.22 -1.73
C VAL A 262 25.24 -26.63 -0.83
N SER A 263 25.53 -26.38 0.44
CA SER A 263 24.57 -25.78 1.38
C SER A 263 24.23 -24.34 1.00
N GLU A 264 25.22 -23.53 0.62
CA GLU A 264 24.98 -22.16 0.12
C GLU A 264 24.18 -22.17 -1.18
N CYS A 265 24.47 -23.10 -2.09
CA CYS A 265 23.70 -23.25 -3.33
C CYS A 265 22.24 -23.62 -3.04
N ALA A 266 22.00 -24.54 -2.12
CA ALA A 266 20.67 -24.97 -1.72
C ALA A 266 19.89 -23.83 -1.04
N LEU A 267 20.52 -23.12 -0.09
CA LEU A 267 19.89 -22.02 0.61
C LEU A 267 19.64 -20.82 -0.30
N ASN A 268 20.59 -20.45 -1.16
CA ASN A 268 20.38 -19.43 -2.18
C ASN A 268 19.17 -19.77 -3.07
N ALA A 269 19.03 -21.04 -3.48
CA ALA A 269 17.91 -21.49 -4.30
C ALA A 269 16.57 -21.40 -3.56
N TYR A 270 16.56 -21.80 -2.30
CA TYR A 270 15.36 -21.77 -1.49
C TYR A 270 14.91 -20.34 -1.16
N GLU A 271 15.83 -19.45 -0.80
CA GLU A 271 15.52 -18.03 -0.57
C GLU A 271 14.94 -17.36 -1.82
N ARG A 272 15.37 -17.75 -3.03
CA ARG A 272 14.71 -17.28 -4.27
C ARG A 272 13.26 -17.73 -4.39
N CYS A 273 12.94 -18.97 -3.99
CA CYS A 273 11.56 -19.45 -3.96
C CYS A 273 10.72 -18.71 -2.91
N VAL A 274 11.30 -18.38 -1.75
CA VAL A 274 10.68 -17.49 -0.76
C VAL A 274 10.37 -16.14 -1.41
N ILE A 275 11.36 -15.50 -2.03
CA ILE A 275 11.18 -14.19 -2.67
C ILE A 275 10.09 -14.24 -3.77
N ASP A 276 10.04 -15.30 -4.58
CA ASP A 276 9.01 -15.49 -5.61
C ASP A 276 7.61 -15.68 -5.01
N ALA A 277 7.48 -16.50 -3.96
CA ALA A 277 6.20 -16.70 -3.26
C ALA A 277 5.68 -15.39 -2.61
N PHE A 278 6.58 -14.53 -2.15
CA PHE A 278 6.27 -13.24 -1.52
C PHE A 278 6.41 -12.04 -2.47
N HIS A 279 6.37 -12.21 -3.80
CA HIS A 279 6.60 -11.12 -4.76
C HIS A 279 5.65 -9.90 -4.60
N LYS A 280 4.48 -10.08 -3.98
CA LYS A 280 3.53 -8.99 -3.68
C LYS A 280 3.74 -8.34 -2.30
N ASP A 281 4.59 -8.92 -1.47
CA ASP A 281 4.92 -8.45 -0.14
C ASP A 281 6.43 -8.57 0.12
N PRO A 282 7.24 -7.64 -0.42
CA PRO A 282 8.69 -7.64 -0.23
C PRO A 282 9.11 -7.55 1.25
N GLY A 283 8.27 -6.97 2.11
CA GLY A 283 8.49 -6.89 3.55
C GLY A 283 8.42 -8.28 4.20
N ALA A 284 7.40 -9.08 3.88
CA ALA A 284 7.30 -10.46 4.33
C ALA A 284 8.40 -11.37 3.75
N ALA A 285 8.80 -11.16 2.49
CA ALA A 285 9.94 -11.86 1.90
C ALA A 285 11.21 -11.58 2.72
N LEU A 286 11.47 -10.31 3.02
CA LEU A 286 12.63 -9.86 3.77
C LEU A 286 12.62 -10.37 5.21
N ALA A 287 11.48 -10.33 5.90
CA ALA A 287 11.34 -10.88 7.25
C ALA A 287 11.59 -12.40 7.27
N THR A 288 11.09 -13.12 6.26
CA THR A 288 11.29 -14.57 6.14
C THR A 288 12.76 -14.91 5.91
N VAL A 289 13.39 -14.27 4.92
CA VAL A 289 14.81 -14.47 4.60
C VAL A 289 15.67 -14.11 5.82
N GLY A 290 15.44 -12.96 6.45
CA GLY A 290 16.18 -12.55 7.65
C GLY A 290 16.08 -13.55 8.80
N CYS A 291 14.90 -14.13 9.02
CA CYS A 291 14.70 -15.21 10.00
C CYS A 291 15.42 -16.50 9.62
N MET A 292 15.40 -16.88 8.34
CA MET A 292 16.10 -18.06 7.83
C MET A 292 17.62 -17.91 7.96
N THR A 293 18.17 -16.76 7.55
CA THR A 293 19.60 -16.45 7.69
C THR A 293 20.06 -16.55 9.15
N ASP A 294 19.31 -15.95 10.08
CA ASP A 294 19.64 -16.00 11.52
C ASP A 294 19.65 -17.43 12.10
N ARG A 295 18.75 -18.29 11.63
CA ARG A 295 18.64 -19.67 12.13
C ARG A 295 19.58 -20.64 11.42
N LEU A 296 19.92 -20.39 10.15
CA LEU A 296 20.71 -21.30 9.32
C LEU A 296 22.20 -20.94 9.25
N GLN A 297 22.62 -19.77 9.77
CA GLN A 297 24.01 -19.29 9.72
C GLN A 297 25.07 -20.26 10.29
N ASN A 298 24.70 -21.17 11.20
CA ASN A 298 25.63 -22.12 11.84
C ASN A 298 25.59 -23.53 11.23
N PHE A 299 24.93 -23.73 10.08
CA PHE A 299 24.70 -25.05 9.47
C PHE A 299 25.65 -25.36 8.29
N ASP A 300 26.86 -24.80 8.29
CA ASP A 300 27.87 -24.94 7.23
C ASP A 300 28.53 -26.33 7.15
N ASN A 301 28.45 -27.15 8.21
CA ASN A 301 29.18 -28.42 8.35
C ASN A 301 28.31 -29.69 8.46
N VAL A 302 27.02 -29.64 8.07
CA VAL A 302 26.15 -30.82 8.02
C VAL A 302 26.16 -31.46 6.63
N THR A 303 25.82 -32.76 6.53
CA THR A 303 25.67 -33.39 5.21
C THR A 303 24.50 -32.74 4.45
N ALA A 304 24.57 -32.71 3.12
CA ALA A 304 23.56 -32.08 2.26
C ALA A 304 22.12 -32.58 2.56
N PHE A 305 21.97 -33.86 2.93
CA PHE A 305 20.69 -34.44 3.32
C PHE A 305 20.12 -33.84 4.62
N TRP A 306 20.96 -33.66 5.64
CA TRP A 306 20.54 -33.06 6.91
C TRP A 306 20.29 -31.56 6.77
N PHE A 307 21.05 -30.88 5.92
CA PHE A 307 20.83 -29.47 5.62
C PHE A 307 19.44 -29.22 5.04
N GLN A 308 19.02 -30.04 4.07
CA GLN A 308 17.70 -29.92 3.43
C GLN A 308 16.55 -30.03 4.44
N TYR A 309 16.58 -31.02 5.32
CA TYR A 309 15.53 -31.21 6.34
C TYR A 309 15.44 -30.02 7.31
N GLN A 310 16.59 -29.47 7.72
CA GLN A 310 16.62 -28.30 8.61
C GLN A 310 16.10 -27.06 7.90
N LEU A 311 16.45 -26.89 6.63
CA LEU A 311 16.04 -25.76 5.82
C LEU A 311 14.50 -25.68 5.71
N GLU A 312 13.83 -26.80 5.43
CA GLU A 312 12.36 -26.85 5.33
C GLU A 312 11.69 -26.57 6.68
N ALA A 313 12.21 -27.16 7.77
CA ALA A 313 11.68 -26.96 9.11
C ALA A 313 11.84 -25.50 9.58
N VAL A 314 12.98 -24.88 9.29
CA VAL A 314 13.24 -23.47 9.60
C VAL A 314 12.35 -22.56 8.76
N ALA A 315 12.25 -22.81 7.46
CA ALA A 315 11.39 -22.04 6.57
C ALA A 315 9.92 -22.09 7.00
N ALA A 316 9.40 -23.28 7.34
CA ALA A 316 8.06 -23.44 7.86
C ALA A 316 7.84 -22.63 9.15
N GLY A 317 8.81 -22.65 10.06
CA GLY A 317 8.78 -21.86 11.29
C GLY A 317 8.82 -20.35 11.07
N CYS A 318 9.66 -19.88 10.14
CA CYS A 318 9.79 -18.46 9.81
C CYS A 318 8.56 -17.93 9.08
N ILE A 319 8.04 -18.66 8.09
CA ILE A 319 6.82 -18.30 7.36
C ILE A 319 5.62 -18.32 8.30
N GLY A 320 5.49 -19.35 9.14
CA GLY A 320 4.39 -19.46 10.11
C GLY A 320 4.40 -18.40 11.22
N ALA A 321 5.52 -17.69 11.41
CA ALA A 321 5.62 -16.57 12.34
C ALA A 321 5.05 -15.26 11.78
N ILE A 322 4.75 -15.19 10.47
CA ILE A 322 4.16 -14.00 9.85
C ILE A 322 2.63 -14.08 9.97
N PRO A 323 1.98 -13.20 10.77
CA PRO A 323 0.56 -13.34 11.12
C PRO A 323 -0.40 -13.38 9.93
N ALA A 324 -0.04 -12.73 8.82
CA ALA A 324 -0.85 -12.65 7.61
C ALA A 324 -0.85 -13.95 6.76
N PHE A 325 0.07 -14.89 7.02
CA PHE A 325 0.29 -16.04 6.15
C PHE A 325 0.37 -17.36 6.93
N THR A 326 -0.72 -18.10 6.97
CA THR A 326 -0.72 -19.46 7.56
C THR A 326 -0.74 -20.53 6.47
N GLY A 327 0.36 -21.28 6.33
CA GLY A 327 0.44 -22.55 5.57
C GLY A 327 0.48 -22.44 4.03
N ALA A 328 -0.33 -21.59 3.41
CA ALA A 328 -0.43 -21.48 1.95
C ALA A 328 0.90 -21.06 1.29
N LYS A 329 1.57 -20.04 1.85
CA LYS A 329 2.85 -19.54 1.34
C LYS A 329 3.97 -20.57 1.46
N PHE A 330 4.00 -21.35 2.53
CA PHE A 330 4.97 -22.43 2.66
C PHE A 330 4.78 -23.47 1.54
N GLY A 331 3.55 -23.83 1.21
CA GLY A 331 3.26 -24.73 0.08
C GLY A 331 3.74 -24.20 -1.29
N GLU A 332 3.60 -22.89 -1.54
CA GLU A 332 4.12 -22.25 -2.76
C GLU A 332 5.65 -22.34 -2.84
N VAL A 333 6.35 -22.09 -1.71
CA VAL A 333 7.81 -22.18 -1.64
C VAL A 333 8.29 -23.60 -1.91
N GLU A 334 7.67 -24.60 -1.28
CA GLU A 334 7.99 -26.02 -1.49
C GLU A 334 7.73 -26.43 -2.95
N GLN A 335 6.61 -26.01 -3.53
CA GLN A 335 6.30 -26.28 -4.94
C GLN A 335 7.36 -25.69 -5.88
N CYS A 336 7.83 -24.47 -5.61
CA CYS A 336 8.92 -23.86 -6.36
C CYS A 336 10.23 -24.63 -6.20
N HIS A 337 10.58 -24.97 -4.95
CA HIS A 337 11.86 -25.60 -4.62
C HIS A 337 12.01 -27.00 -5.25
N TYR A 338 10.94 -27.80 -5.21
CA TYR A 338 10.93 -29.13 -5.81
C TYR A 338 10.72 -29.13 -7.34
N ASN A 339 10.40 -27.97 -7.93
CA ASN A 339 10.33 -27.81 -9.37
C ASN A 339 11.68 -27.34 -9.92
N SER A 340 12.44 -28.27 -10.50
CA SER A 340 13.78 -28.01 -11.04
C SER A 340 13.80 -26.92 -12.12
N THR A 341 12.75 -26.80 -12.93
CA THR A 341 12.63 -25.76 -13.96
C THR A 341 12.48 -24.39 -13.32
N MET A 342 11.56 -24.23 -12.37
CA MET A 342 11.35 -22.95 -11.67
C MET A 342 12.59 -22.53 -10.90
N THR A 343 13.19 -23.45 -10.14
CA THR A 343 14.41 -23.17 -9.39
C THR A 343 15.56 -22.77 -10.31
N ALA A 344 15.73 -23.44 -11.46
CA ALA A 344 16.76 -23.07 -12.45
C ALA A 344 16.50 -21.69 -13.07
N GLU A 345 15.25 -21.36 -13.42
CA GLU A 345 14.89 -20.05 -13.96
C GLU A 345 15.17 -18.92 -12.96
N LEU A 346 14.74 -19.07 -11.70
CA LEU A 346 15.01 -18.09 -10.65
C LEU A 346 16.51 -17.92 -10.41
N SER A 347 17.26 -19.03 -10.42
CA SER A 347 18.73 -19.01 -10.29
C SER A 347 19.39 -18.26 -11.46
N ALA A 348 18.91 -18.46 -12.69
CA ALA A 348 19.41 -17.75 -13.86
C ALA A 348 19.07 -16.25 -13.81
N ARG A 349 17.88 -15.88 -13.33
CA ARG A 349 17.49 -14.47 -13.13
C ARG A 349 18.41 -13.79 -12.11
N ALA A 350 18.64 -14.42 -10.97
CA ALA A 350 19.55 -13.90 -9.94
C ALA A 350 21.00 -13.80 -10.43
N GLY A 351 21.47 -14.79 -11.20
CA GLY A 351 22.80 -14.74 -11.82
C GLY A 351 22.94 -13.62 -12.85
N ASN A 352 21.93 -13.40 -13.70
CA ASN A 352 21.92 -12.29 -14.66
C ASN A 352 21.88 -10.93 -13.95
N ALA A 353 21.10 -10.80 -12.87
CA ALA A 353 21.08 -9.59 -12.05
C ALA A 353 22.46 -9.33 -11.41
N THR A 354 23.09 -10.36 -10.86
CA THR A 354 24.41 -10.26 -10.21
C THR A 354 25.52 -9.97 -11.21
N ALA A 355 25.44 -10.48 -12.44
CA ALA A 355 26.42 -10.23 -13.49
C ALA A 355 26.45 -8.77 -13.99
N ARG A 356 25.43 -7.97 -13.66
CA ARG A 356 25.35 -6.54 -14.03
C ARG A 356 26.01 -5.62 -13.01
N VAL A 357 26.43 -6.14 -11.86
CA VAL A 357 27.03 -5.37 -10.77
C VAL A 357 28.44 -5.86 -10.47
N SER A 358 29.26 -4.99 -9.87
CA SER A 358 30.62 -5.33 -9.46
C SER A 358 30.64 -5.74 -7.98
N LEU A 359 30.69 -7.06 -7.72
CA LEU A 359 30.75 -7.57 -6.34
C LEU A 359 32.07 -7.23 -5.63
N PRO A 360 32.07 -6.94 -4.32
CA PRO A 360 33.26 -6.60 -3.55
C PRO A 360 34.31 -7.71 -3.59
N THR A 361 35.55 -7.40 -3.96
CA THR A 361 36.63 -8.40 -4.16
C THR A 361 36.93 -9.26 -2.92
N ALA A 362 36.67 -8.74 -1.72
CA ALA A 362 36.89 -9.44 -0.46
C ALA A 362 35.78 -10.46 -0.09
N GLY A 363 34.74 -10.60 -0.91
CA GLY A 363 33.51 -11.30 -0.52
C GLY A 363 32.52 -10.35 0.15
N GLY A 364 31.40 -10.86 0.65
CA GLY A 364 30.39 -10.03 1.29
C GLY A 364 29.25 -9.54 0.39
N PRO A 365 28.25 -8.89 1.00
CA PRO A 365 27.08 -8.40 0.31
C PRO A 365 27.40 -7.13 -0.49
N LEU A 366 26.61 -6.87 -1.52
CA LEU A 366 26.59 -5.59 -2.22
C LEU A 366 25.22 -4.95 -2.03
N LEU A 367 25.18 -3.76 -1.44
CA LEU A 367 24.01 -2.91 -1.45
C LEU A 367 24.15 -1.88 -2.56
N THR A 368 23.09 -1.71 -3.34
CA THR A 368 23.02 -0.65 -4.34
C THR A 368 21.72 0.12 -4.23
N GLU A 369 21.73 1.35 -4.74
CA GLU A 369 20.52 2.04 -5.17
C GLU A 369 19.87 1.30 -6.34
N VAL A 370 18.64 1.69 -6.70
CA VAL A 370 17.84 1.03 -7.75
C VAL A 370 18.54 1.08 -9.12
N ASP A 371 19.32 2.12 -9.38
CA ASP A 371 20.10 2.30 -10.61
C ASP A 371 21.38 1.44 -10.68
N GLY A 372 21.70 0.71 -9.61
CA GLY A 372 22.91 -0.11 -9.49
C GLY A 372 24.11 0.60 -8.86
N THR A 373 23.97 1.85 -8.44
CA THR A 373 25.04 2.60 -7.74
C THR A 373 25.31 1.99 -6.37
N ALA A 374 26.55 1.57 -6.14
CA ALA A 374 26.95 0.91 -4.89
C ALA A 374 26.93 1.89 -3.71
N LEU A 375 26.36 1.45 -2.58
CA LEU A 375 26.37 2.21 -1.34
C LEU A 375 27.77 2.22 -0.68
N PRO A 376 28.11 3.28 0.08
CA PRO A 376 29.44 3.39 0.69
C PRO A 376 29.66 2.32 1.77
N PRO A 377 30.92 1.88 2.00
CA PRO A 377 31.24 0.83 2.98
C PRO A 377 30.74 1.08 4.41
N THR A 378 30.55 2.34 4.81
CA THR A 378 30.04 2.71 6.13
C THR A 378 28.62 2.20 6.40
N VAL A 379 27.81 2.02 5.35
CA VAL A 379 26.43 1.53 5.44
C VAL A 379 26.38 0.10 6.00
N TYR A 380 27.41 -0.70 5.74
CA TYR A 380 27.48 -2.10 6.17
C TYR A 380 27.81 -2.25 7.66
N THR A 381 28.32 -1.19 8.29
CA THR A 381 28.66 -1.16 9.72
C THR A 381 27.72 -0.27 10.54
N ASP A 382 26.97 0.62 9.89
CA ASP A 382 25.99 1.51 10.52
C ASP A 382 24.78 1.75 9.60
N PHE A 383 24.03 0.68 9.31
CA PHE A 383 22.84 0.78 8.46
C PHE A 383 21.75 1.65 9.11
N GLN A 384 21.64 1.61 10.44
CA GLN A 384 20.70 2.46 11.16
C GLN A 384 21.07 3.96 11.06
N GLY A 385 22.36 4.30 11.08
CA GLY A 385 22.83 5.66 10.84
C GLY A 385 22.52 6.14 9.43
N TYR A 386 22.68 5.26 8.44
CA TYR A 386 22.24 5.51 7.08
C TYR A 386 20.73 5.81 6.99
N LEU A 387 19.88 5.02 7.66
CA LEU A 387 18.43 5.26 7.72
C LEU A 387 18.07 6.57 8.45
N ARG A 388 18.78 6.92 9.53
CA ARG A 388 18.60 8.22 10.21
C ARG A 388 18.92 9.38 9.29
N LYS A 389 19.99 9.27 8.48
CA LYS A 389 20.34 10.27 7.49
C LYS A 389 19.28 10.37 6.38
N PHE A 390 18.85 9.23 5.84
CA PHE A 390 17.76 9.16 4.86
C PHE A 390 16.50 9.88 5.36
N LEU A 391 16.10 9.64 6.62
CA LEU A 391 14.98 10.33 7.24
C LEU A 391 15.18 11.85 7.42
N ALA A 392 16.43 12.29 7.65
CA ALA A 392 16.77 13.69 7.87
C ALA A 392 16.86 14.50 6.56
N ASP A 393 17.33 13.87 5.47
CA ASP A 393 17.57 14.54 4.19
C ASP A 393 16.26 14.94 3.48
N GLY A 394 15.14 14.27 3.78
CA GLY A 394 13.79 14.72 3.41
C GLY A 394 13.42 14.67 1.92
N ASP A 395 14.37 14.41 1.03
CA ASP A 395 14.16 14.21 -0.41
C ASP A 395 13.69 12.78 -0.68
N PHE A 396 12.40 12.54 -0.53
CA PHE A 396 11.78 11.28 -0.92
C PHE A 396 11.08 11.50 -2.25
N GLU A 397 11.57 10.86 -3.32
CA GLU A 397 10.85 10.79 -4.58
C GLU A 397 9.46 10.20 -4.30
N GLN A 398 8.44 11.05 -4.34
CA GLN A 398 7.08 10.58 -4.47
C GLN A 398 6.99 9.82 -5.81
N PRO A 399 6.23 8.71 -5.88
CA PRO A 399 6.01 8.03 -7.15
C PRO A 399 5.53 9.05 -8.18
N PRO A 400 6.02 9.02 -9.42
CA PRO A 400 5.79 10.07 -10.39
C PRO A 400 4.28 10.30 -10.56
N ILE A 401 3.80 11.45 -10.11
CA ILE A 401 2.47 11.94 -10.42
C ILE A 401 2.46 12.13 -11.93
N SER A 402 1.65 11.33 -12.64
CA SER A 402 1.41 11.54 -14.05
C SER A 402 0.82 12.94 -14.23
N SER A 403 1.66 13.87 -14.68
CA SER A 403 1.29 15.26 -14.87
C SER A 403 0.21 15.34 -15.96
N VAL A 404 -1.06 15.36 -15.55
CA VAL A 404 -2.13 15.78 -16.44
C VAL A 404 -2.04 17.29 -16.50
N THR A 405 -1.32 17.77 -17.52
CA THR A 405 -1.32 19.17 -17.88
C THR A 405 -2.76 19.59 -18.16
N ALA A 406 -3.31 20.42 -17.28
CA ALA A 406 -4.55 21.14 -17.52
C ALA A 406 -4.31 22.11 -18.69
N THR A 407 -4.80 21.75 -19.87
CA THR A 407 -4.91 22.68 -20.99
C THR A 407 -6.38 22.78 -21.38
N GLY A 408 -6.95 23.96 -21.10
CA GLY A 408 -8.05 24.59 -21.85
C GLY A 408 -9.46 24.10 -21.58
#